data_AF-A0A7K4HBE2-F1
#
_entry.id   AF-A0A7K4HBE2-F1
#
_cell.length_a   1.000
_cell.length_b   1.000
_cell.length_c   1.000
_cell.angle_alpha   90.00
_cell.angle_beta   90.00
_cell.angle_gamma   90.00
#
_symmetry.space_group_name_H-M   'P 1'
#
loop_
_entity.id
_entity.type
_entity.pdbx_description
1 polymer ?
#
loop_
_entity_poly.entity_id
_entity_poly.type
_entity_poly.pdbx_seq_one_letter_code
_entity_poly.pdbx_strand_id
1 'polypeptide(L)'
;METSQKSQNYEQVVEKIVFDEEELEQLKIIIKNFTEGKIEAKQLKQNLLLCRGRIVKDISNFLSFCIDRIKREEITSEDEKSAKEDNFNKIDSQIQQDLLNKNELLRVVANKVSNIVENLKKD
;
A
#
# COMPACT_ATOMS: atom_id res chain seq x y z
N MET A 1 -2.63 -28.97 0.08
CA MET A 1 -2.62 -28.31 1.41
C MET A 1 -1.62 -27.15 1.48
N GLU A 2 -0.38 -27.29 0.99
CA GLU A 2 0.64 -26.21 0.99
C GLU A 2 0.28 -24.95 0.17
N THR A 3 -0.52 -25.08 -0.88
CA THR A 3 -0.99 -23.96 -1.71
C THR A 3 -1.88 -22.99 -0.94
N SER A 4 -2.72 -23.48 -0.04
CA SER A 4 -3.66 -22.66 0.74
C SER A 4 -2.96 -21.81 1.82
N GLN A 5 -1.91 -22.36 2.45
CA GLN A 5 -1.09 -21.62 3.43
C GLN A 5 -0.24 -20.52 2.79
N LYS A 6 0.28 -20.74 1.57
CA LYS A 6 0.97 -19.69 0.81
C LYS A 6 0.01 -18.57 0.43
N SER A 7 -1.19 -18.88 -0.06
CA SER A 7 -2.21 -17.88 -0.41
C SER A 7 -2.60 -16.99 0.77
N GLN A 8 -2.83 -17.56 1.95
CA GLN A 8 -3.14 -16.78 3.17
C GLN A 8 -2.02 -15.80 3.55
N ASN A 9 -0.76 -16.15 3.29
CA ASN A 9 0.37 -15.30 3.62
C ASN A 9 0.47 -14.09 2.66
N TYR A 10 0.04 -14.24 1.40
CA TYR A 10 0.00 -13.13 0.44
C TYR A 10 -1.16 -12.18 0.72
N GLU A 11 -2.35 -12.72 1.03
CA GLU A 11 -3.52 -11.92 1.39
C GLU A 11 -3.21 -11.01 2.58
N GLN A 12 -2.56 -11.53 3.62
CA GLN A 12 -2.13 -10.74 4.78
C GLN A 12 -1.15 -9.61 4.43
N VAL A 13 -0.24 -9.83 3.48
CA VAL A 13 0.71 -8.80 3.05
C VAL A 13 0.02 -7.72 2.24
N VAL A 14 -0.88 -8.09 1.33
CA VAL A 14 -1.68 -7.14 0.55
C VAL A 14 -2.60 -6.33 1.47
N GLU A 15 -3.22 -6.99 2.45
CA GLU A 15 -4.06 -6.36 3.46
C GLU A 15 -3.29 -5.28 4.24
N LYS A 16 -2.03 -5.55 4.65
CA LYS A 16 -1.17 -4.57 5.34
C LYS A 16 -0.67 -3.41 4.47
N ILE A 17 -0.72 -3.57 3.15
CA ILE A 17 -0.35 -2.51 2.20
C ILE A 17 -1.56 -1.61 1.91
N VAL A 18 -2.75 -2.22 1.84
CA VAL A 18 -3.98 -1.53 1.44
C VAL A 18 -4.68 -0.89 2.63
N PHE A 19 -4.73 -1.55 3.78
CA PHE A 19 -5.44 -1.11 4.98
C PHE A 19 -4.46 -0.78 6.10
N ASP A 20 -4.78 0.26 6.87
CA ASP A 20 -4.09 0.52 8.13
C ASP A 20 -4.52 -0.51 9.19
N GLU A 21 -3.69 -0.70 10.22
CA GLU A 21 -3.83 -1.79 11.20
C GLU A 21 -5.21 -1.82 11.89
N GLU A 22 -5.81 -0.65 12.14
CA GLU A 22 -7.15 -0.53 12.74
C GLU A 22 -8.29 -0.59 11.72
N GLU A 23 -8.04 -0.19 10.46
CA GLU A 23 -9.08 -0.09 9.43
C GLU A 23 -9.57 -1.47 8.99
N LEU A 24 -8.64 -2.42 8.83
CA LEU A 24 -8.97 -3.80 8.48
C LEU A 24 -9.82 -4.47 9.56
N GLU A 25 -9.47 -4.25 10.84
CA GLU A 25 -10.20 -4.84 11.96
C GLU A 25 -11.60 -4.26 12.08
N GLN A 26 -11.74 -2.94 11.92
CA GLN A 26 -13.04 -2.29 11.84
C GLN A 26 -13.88 -2.83 10.68
N LEU A 27 -13.28 -3.03 9.50
CA LEU A 27 -13.98 -3.55 8.35
C LEU A 27 -14.45 -4.99 8.57
N LYS A 28 -13.64 -5.84 9.21
CA LYS A 28 -14.03 -7.20 9.62
C LYS A 28 -15.23 -7.18 10.57
N ILE A 29 -15.21 -6.29 11.57
CA ILE A 29 -16.33 -6.11 12.52
C ILE A 29 -17.60 -5.66 11.79
N ILE A 30 -17.49 -4.70 10.87
CA ILE A 30 -18.62 -4.18 10.09
C ILE A 30 -19.22 -5.27 9.20
N ILE A 31 -18.39 -6.05 8.49
CA ILE A 31 -18.85 -7.17 7.67
C ILE A 31 -19.55 -8.22 8.53
N LYS A 32 -18.96 -8.58 9.68
CA LYS A 32 -19.58 -9.51 10.63
C LYS A 32 -20.96 -9.01 11.09
N ASN A 33 -21.04 -7.74 11.50
CA ASN A 33 -22.31 -7.13 11.91
C ASN A 33 -23.34 -7.12 10.78
N PHE A 34 -22.92 -6.96 9.52
CA PHE A 34 -23.82 -7.06 8.38
C PHE A 34 -24.33 -8.49 8.19
N THR A 35 -23.44 -9.50 8.25
CA THR A 35 -23.84 -10.91 8.13
C THR A 35 -24.74 -11.38 9.26
N GLU A 36 -24.62 -10.77 10.44
CA GLU A 36 -25.46 -11.02 11.62
C GLU A 36 -26.77 -10.19 11.60
N GLY A 37 -27.01 -9.38 10.56
CA GLY A 37 -28.20 -8.55 10.42
C GLY A 37 -28.27 -7.35 11.39
N LYS A 38 -27.15 -7.00 12.03
CA LYS A 38 -27.05 -5.90 13.01
C LYS A 38 -26.91 -4.52 12.35
N ILE A 39 -26.51 -4.46 11.09
CA ILE A 39 -26.42 -3.23 10.31
C ILE A 39 -27.03 -3.40 8.92
N GLU A 40 -27.55 -2.30 8.38
CA GLU A 40 -28.16 -2.29 7.05
C GLU A 40 -27.12 -2.19 5.93
N ALA A 41 -27.49 -2.63 4.72
CA ALA A 41 -26.65 -2.51 3.53
C ALA A 41 -26.19 -1.07 3.26
N LYS A 42 -27.02 -0.07 3.60
CA LYS A 42 -26.67 1.36 3.48
C LYS A 42 -25.50 1.74 4.39
N GLN A 43 -25.48 1.23 5.62
CA GLN A 43 -24.41 1.48 6.60
C GLN A 43 -23.11 0.76 6.20
N LEU A 44 -23.19 -0.48 5.71
CA LEU A 44 -22.03 -1.18 5.15
C LEU A 44 -21.42 -0.39 3.98
N LYS A 45 -22.26 0.09 3.04
CA LYS A 45 -21.81 0.88 1.90
C LYS A 45 -21.11 2.18 2.31
N GLN A 46 -21.62 2.88 3.32
CA GLN A 46 -20.98 4.08 3.84
C GLN A 46 -19.58 3.80 4.40
N ASN A 47 -19.43 2.72 5.18
CA ASN A 47 -18.13 2.34 5.74
C ASN A 47 -17.12 1.95 4.64
N LEU A 48 -17.55 1.17 3.65
CA LEU A 48 -16.70 0.82 2.49
C LEU A 48 -16.26 2.06 1.71
N LEU A 49 -17.15 3.05 1.56
CA LEU A 49 -16.83 4.31 0.89
C LEU A 49 -15.82 5.15 1.67
N LEU A 50 -15.89 5.16 3.01
CA LEU A 50 -14.91 5.84 3.85
C LEU A 50 -13.52 5.23 3.69
N CYS A 51 -13.41 3.90 3.75
CA CYS A 51 -12.14 3.19 3.52
C CYS A 51 -11.56 3.51 2.14
N ARG A 52 -12.41 3.45 1.10
CA ARG A 52 -12.01 3.80 -0.27
C ARG A 52 -11.56 5.26 -0.39
N GLY A 53 -12.24 6.18 0.29
CA GLY A 53 -11.91 7.61 0.27
C GLY A 53 -10.52 7.89 0.83
N ARG A 54 -10.13 7.23 1.92
CA ARG A 54 -8.78 7.31 2.49
C ARG A 54 -7.72 6.84 1.50
N ILE A 55 -7.89 5.64 0.92
CA ILE A 55 -6.93 5.08 -0.05
C ILE A 55 -6.70 6.05 -1.22
N VAL A 56 -7.79 6.63 -1.76
CA VAL A 56 -7.69 7.62 -2.84
C VAL A 56 -6.92 8.86 -2.38
N LYS A 57 -7.18 9.36 -1.17
CA LYS A 57 -6.46 10.49 -0.59
C LYS A 57 -4.96 10.21 -0.44
N ASP A 58 -4.59 9.03 0.02
CA ASP A 58 -3.19 8.66 0.22
C ASP A 58 -2.44 8.54 -1.11
N ILE A 59 -3.07 7.96 -2.13
CA ILE A 59 -2.54 7.95 -3.50
C ILE A 59 -2.38 9.38 -4.03
N SER A 60 -3.39 10.24 -3.84
CA SER A 60 -3.31 11.64 -4.28
C SER A 60 -2.17 12.39 -3.58
N ASN A 61 -2.01 12.22 -2.27
CA ASN A 61 -0.93 12.83 -1.51
C ASN A 61 0.44 12.35 -2.00
N PHE A 62 0.58 11.05 -2.26
CA PHE A 62 1.81 10.47 -2.79
C PHE A 62 2.14 11.02 -4.20
N LEU A 63 1.14 11.12 -5.08
CA LEU A 63 1.33 11.71 -6.40
C LEU A 63 1.73 13.19 -6.33
N SER A 64 1.09 13.97 -5.46
CA SER A 64 1.47 15.37 -5.21
C SER A 64 2.89 15.47 -4.69
N PHE A 65 3.30 14.62 -3.75
CA PHE A 65 4.68 14.56 -3.28
C PHE A 65 5.67 14.27 -4.41
N CYS A 66 5.38 13.29 -5.28
CA CYS A 66 6.23 12.96 -6.42
C CYS A 66 6.36 14.13 -7.41
N ILE A 67 5.24 14.81 -7.73
CA ILE A 67 5.24 15.99 -8.61
C ILE A 67 6.07 17.12 -8.00
N ASP A 68 5.89 17.40 -6.70
CA ASP A 68 6.65 18.43 -6.00
C ASP A 68 8.13 18.08 -5.86
N ARG A 69 8.47 16.79 -5.84
CA ARG A 69 9.86 16.33 -5.83
C ARG A 69 10.51 16.54 -7.19
N ILE A 70 9.84 16.16 -8.28
CA ILE A 70 10.32 16.39 -9.66
C ILE A 70 10.56 17.89 -9.90
N LYS A 71 9.60 18.75 -9.51
CA LYS A 71 9.76 20.20 -9.63
C LYS A 71 10.90 20.75 -8.78
N ARG A 72 11.10 20.22 -7.56
CA ARG A 72 12.20 20.66 -6.70
C ARG A 72 13.55 20.22 -7.24
N GLU A 73 13.66 18.99 -7.74
CA GLU A 73 14.86 18.47 -8.40
C GLU A 73 15.22 19.32 -9.65
N GLU A 74 14.23 19.76 -10.43
CA GLU A 74 14.42 20.70 -11.55
C GLU A 74 14.95 22.08 -11.07
N ILE A 75 14.43 22.60 -9.95
CA ILE A 75 14.82 23.91 -9.38
C ILE A 75 16.18 23.88 -8.65
N THR A 76 16.54 22.78 -7.97
CA THR A 76 17.84 22.63 -7.28
C THR A 76 19.03 22.41 -8.22
N SER A 77 18.79 22.33 -9.53
CA SER A 77 19.86 22.35 -10.54
C SER A 77 20.60 23.69 -10.59
N GLU A 78 20.00 24.78 -10.08
CA GLU A 78 20.54 26.12 -10.27
C GLU A 78 21.08 26.81 -9.01
N ASP A 79 20.54 26.62 -7.79
CA ASP A 79 21.03 27.40 -6.64
C ASP A 79 21.00 26.69 -5.27
N GLU A 80 22.18 26.71 -4.61
CA GLU A 80 22.45 26.70 -3.17
C GLU A 80 22.43 25.39 -2.34
N LYS A 81 23.67 24.91 -2.15
CA LYS A 81 24.19 23.96 -1.13
C LYS A 81 24.04 24.49 0.31
N SER A 82 23.92 23.56 1.27
CA SER A 82 24.91 23.38 2.35
C SER A 82 24.41 23.23 3.80
N ALA A 83 23.14 23.50 4.18
CA ALA A 83 22.78 23.42 5.62
C ALA A 83 21.44 22.73 5.98
N LYS A 84 20.51 22.56 5.03
CA LYS A 84 19.30 21.72 5.24
C LYS A 84 19.45 20.30 4.69
N GLU A 85 20.54 20.04 3.96
CA GLU A 85 20.83 18.78 3.26
C GLU A 85 21.01 17.60 4.23
N ASP A 86 21.65 17.75 5.40
CA ASP A 86 21.97 16.55 6.20
C ASP A 86 20.74 15.86 6.83
N ASN A 87 19.72 16.61 7.25
CA ASN A 87 18.49 16.00 7.78
C ASN A 87 17.53 15.57 6.66
N PHE A 88 17.46 16.32 5.56
CA PHE A 88 16.65 15.93 4.40
C PHE A 88 17.25 14.72 3.68
N ASN A 89 18.57 14.64 3.52
CA ASN A 89 19.24 13.49 2.92
C ASN A 89 19.07 12.23 3.76
N LYS A 90 18.99 12.35 5.09
CA LYS A 90 18.71 11.21 5.97
C LYS A 90 17.27 10.70 5.81
N ILE A 91 16.29 11.60 5.78
CA ILE A 91 14.88 11.26 5.56
C ILE A 91 14.69 10.70 4.15
N ASP A 92 15.32 11.30 3.14
CA ASP A 92 15.23 10.86 1.76
C ASP A 92 15.94 9.50 1.56
N SER A 93 17.09 9.27 2.21
CA SER A 93 17.75 7.95 2.24
C SER A 93 16.85 6.90 2.89
N GLN A 94 16.16 7.24 3.99
CA GLN A 94 15.23 6.31 4.66
C GLN A 94 14.05 5.97 3.75
N ILE A 95 13.44 6.97 3.11
CA ILE A 95 12.33 6.78 2.16
C ILE A 95 12.78 5.98 0.94
N GLN A 96 13.97 6.24 0.40
CA GLN A 96 14.55 5.47 -0.70
C GLN A 96 14.81 4.02 -0.31
N GLN A 97 15.32 3.78 0.90
CA GLN A 97 15.54 2.43 1.43
C GLN A 97 14.19 1.68 1.56
N ASP A 98 13.17 2.34 2.10
CA ASP A 98 11.83 1.75 2.25
C ASP A 98 11.16 1.49 0.90
N LEU A 99 11.36 2.37 -0.09
CA LEU A 99 10.90 2.17 -1.46
C LEU A 99 11.63 1.01 -2.13
N LEU A 100 12.94 0.90 -1.96
CA LEU A 100 13.73 -0.23 -2.46
C LEU A 100 13.25 -1.55 -1.83
N ASN A 101 13.04 -1.57 -0.52
CA ASN A 101 12.53 -2.73 0.20
C ASN A 101 11.13 -3.13 -0.29
N LYS A 102 10.21 -2.16 -0.45
CA LYS A 102 8.85 -2.40 -0.97
C LYS A 102 8.86 -2.86 -2.42
N ASN A 103 9.71 -2.28 -3.28
CA ASN A 103 9.86 -2.69 -4.67
C ASN A 103 10.45 -4.09 -4.81
N GLU A 104 11.43 -4.44 -3.98
CA GLU A 104 11.97 -5.79 -3.96
C GLU A 104 10.92 -6.80 -3.48
N LEU A 105 10.12 -6.43 -2.47
CA LEU A 105 8.99 -7.25 -2.03
C LEU A 105 7.99 -7.46 -3.17
N LEU A 106 7.62 -6.40 -3.90
CA LEU A 106 6.75 -6.47 -5.08
C LEU A 106 7.34 -7.37 -6.17
N ARG A 107 8.65 -7.27 -6.43
CA ARG A 107 9.34 -8.11 -7.42
C ARG A 107 9.31 -9.60 -7.03
N VAL A 108 9.56 -9.89 -5.76
CA VAL A 108 9.49 -11.26 -5.22
C VAL A 108 8.06 -11.81 -5.33
N VAL A 109 7.06 -10.99 -5.01
CA VAL A 109 5.64 -11.36 -5.15
C VAL A 109 5.29 -11.61 -6.62
N ALA A 110 5.66 -10.70 -7.53
CA ALA A 110 5.40 -10.84 -8.96
C ALA A 110 6.01 -12.13 -9.53
N ASN A 111 7.27 -12.44 -9.19
CA ASN A 111 7.93 -13.68 -9.62
C ASN A 111 7.23 -14.93 -9.08
N LYS A 112 6.80 -14.90 -7.81
CA LYS A 112 6.08 -16.03 -7.22
C LYS A 112 4.67 -16.20 -7.83
N VAL A 113 3.98 -15.10 -8.14
CA VAL A 113 2.69 -15.13 -8.85
C VAL A 113 2.85 -15.72 -10.25
N SER A 114 3.86 -15.28 -11.00
CA SER A 114 4.16 -15.85 -12.33
C SER A 114 4.41 -17.35 -12.26
N ASN A 115 5.19 -17.82 -11.28
CA ASN A 115 5.44 -19.25 -11.10
C ASN A 115 4.18 -20.05 -10.75
N ILE A 116 3.28 -19.50 -9.92
CA ILE A 116 2.02 -20.16 -9.59
C ILE A 116 1.11 -20.24 -10.82
N VAL A 117 1.00 -19.14 -11.58
CA VAL A 117 0.20 -19.09 -12.81
C VAL A 117 0.74 -20.06 -13.88
N GLU A 118 2.06 -20.17 -14.02
CA GLU A 118 2.66 -21.13 -14.95
C GLU A 118 2.41 -22.59 -14.54
N ASN A 119 2.42 -22.90 -13.24
CA ASN A 119 2.15 -24.25 -12.75
C ASN A 119 0.68 -24.62 -12.91
N LEU A 120 -0.25 -23.68 -12.72
CA LEU A 120 -1.69 -23.90 -12.94
C LEU A 120 -2.09 -24.03 -14.41
N LYS A 121 -1.25 -23.57 -15.35
CA LYS A 121 -1.47 -23.75 -16.81
C LYS A 121 -0.93 -25.09 -17.34
N LYS A 122 -0.18 -25.84 -16.52
CA LYS A 122 0.42 -27.13 -16.90
C LYS A 122 -0.41 -28.35 -16.44
N ASP A 123 -1.42 -28.12 -15.59
CA ASP A 123 -2.48 -29.07 -15.24
C ASP A 123 -3.70 -28.86 -16.16
#